data_AF-A0A2V8VXP9-F1
#
_entry.id   AF-A0A2V8VXP9-F1
#
_cell.length_a   1.000
_cell.length_b   1.000
_cell.length_c   1.000
_cell.angle_alpha   90.00
_cell.angle_beta   90.00
_cell.angle_gamma   90.00
#
_symmetry.space_group_name_H-M   'P 1'
#
loop_
_entity.id
_entity.type
_entity.pdbx_description
1 polymer ?
#
loop_
_entity_poly.entity_id
_entity_poly.type
_entity_poly.pdbx_seq_one_letter_code
_entity_poly.pdbx_strand_id
1 'polypeptide(L)' 'MASTKITVNHNGSIRIEGDFEIVDPDGKPFGLAGRSVISLCRCGH' A
#
# COMPACT_ATOMS: atom_id res chain seq x y z
N MET A 1 17.63 -0.38 8.72
CA MET A 1 16.65 -0.99 7.79
C MET A 1 15.27 -0.64 8.30
N ALA A 2 14.64 0.40 7.74
CA ALA A 2 13.30 0.77 8.16
C ALA A 2 12.35 -0.33 7.68
N SER A 3 11.85 -1.14 8.61
CA SER A 3 10.86 -2.17 8.33
C SER A 3 9.61 -1.51 7.74
N THR A 4 9.13 -1.99 6.60
CA THR A 4 7.84 -1.56 6.02
C THR A 4 6.74 -1.91 7.02
N LYS A 5 6.06 -0.89 7.54
CA LYS A 5 5.00 -1.06 8.52
C LYS A 5 3.68 -1.23 7.80
N ILE A 6 3.04 -2.36 8.04
CA ILE A 6 1.70 -2.67 7.52
C ILE A 6 0.72 -2.66 8.69
N THR A 7 -0.28 -1.79 8.62
CA THR A 7 -1.34 -1.68 9.62
C THR A 7 -2.66 -2.10 8.99
N VAL A 8 -3.25 -3.19 9.49
CA VAL A 8 -4.58 -3.64 9.08
C VAL A 8 -5.60 -2.97 9.98
N ASN A 9 -6.31 -1.96 9.47
CA ASN A 9 -7.31 -1.25 10.27
C ASN A 9 -8.56 -2.12 10.48
N HIS A 10 -9.09 -2.12 11.71
CA HIS A 10 -10.39 -2.71 12.00
C HIS A 10 -11.47 -2.04 11.13
N ASN A 11 -12.25 -2.84 10.41
CA ASN A 11 -13.29 -2.36 9.48
C ASN A 11 -12.78 -1.32 8.45
N GLY A 12 -11.51 -1.38 8.08
CA GLY A 12 -10.90 -0.37 7.20
C GLY A 12 -9.90 -0.92 6.18
N SER A 13 -9.18 0.01 5.58
CA SER A 13 -8.11 -0.22 4.61
C SER A 13 -6.84 -0.77 5.28
N ILE A 14 -6.00 -1.39 4.46
CA ILE A 14 -4.64 -1.79 4.85
C ILE A 14 -3.74 -0.58 4.59
N ARG A 15 -3.18 0.00 5.64
CA ARG A 15 -2.26 1.13 5.54
C ARG A 15 -0.83 0.61 5.51
N ILE A 16 -0.05 1.05 4.53
CA ILE A 16 1.34 0.62 4.32
C ILE A 16 2.21 1.86 4.37
N GLU A 17 3.26 1.83 5.18
CA GLU A 17 4.20 2.92 5.43
C GLU A 17 5.63 2.41 5.29
N GLY A 18 6.44 3.03 4.44
CA GLY A 18 7.84 2.67 4.26
C GLY A 18 8.25 2.62 2.79
N ASP A 19 9.22 1.76 2.49
CA ASP A 19 9.71 1.53 1.14
C ASP A 19 8.94 0.35 0.53
N PHE A 20 8.15 0.61 -0.51
CA PHE A 20 7.34 -0.38 -1.21
C PHE A 20 7.03 0.08 -2.63
N GLU A 21 6.74 -0.90 -3.49
CA GLU A 21 6.23 -0.68 -4.84
C GLU A 21 4.86 -1.35 -4.96
N ILE A 22 3.89 -0.66 -5.56
CA ILE A 22 2.64 -1.29 -5.97
C ILE A 22 2.73 -1.52 -7.47
N VAL A 23 2.46 -2.73 -7.92
CA VAL A 23 2.37 -3.08 -9.34
C VAL A 23 0.97 -3.53 -9.70
N ASP A 24 0.61 -3.38 -10.97
CA ASP A 24 -0.59 -3.98 -11.54
C ASP A 24 -0.37 -5.48 -11.89
N PRO A 25 -1.40 -6.21 -12.34
CA PRO A 25 -1.26 -7.62 -12.71
C PRO A 25 -0.27 -7.89 -13.85
N ASP A 26 0.01 -6.89 -14.68
CA ASP A 26 0.99 -6.96 -15.77
C ASP A 26 2.41 -6.58 -15.31
N GLY A 27 2.58 -6.26 -14.01
CA GLY A 27 3.85 -5.90 -13.39
C GLY A 27 4.23 -4.43 -13.57
N LYS A 28 3.32 -3.57 -14.02
CA LYS A 28 3.59 -2.14 -14.19
C LYS A 28 3.38 -1.39 -12.87
N PRO A 29 4.33 -0.54 -12.45
CA PRO A 29 4.22 0.18 -11.18
C PRO A 29 3.10 1.22 -11.23
N PHE A 30 2.30 1.27 -10.17
CA PHE A 30 1.38 2.36 -9.94
C PHE A 30 2.17 3.62 -9.58
N GLY A 31 1.86 4.72 -10.26
CA GLY A 31 2.48 6.02 -10.01
C GLY A 31 2.07 6.59 -8.65
N LEU A 32 2.80 6.26 -7.58
CA LEU A 32 2.51 6.74 -6.22
C LEU A 32 2.77 8.24 -6.03
N ALA A 33 3.33 8.93 -7.04
CA ALA A 33 3.69 10.34 -7.03
C ALA A 33 4.53 10.74 -5.80
N GLY A 34 5.46 9.86 -5.38
CA GLY A 34 6.35 10.09 -4.24
C GLY A 34 5.72 9.81 -2.87
N ARG A 35 4.54 9.19 -2.80
CA ARG A 35 3.92 8.80 -1.52
C ARG A 35 4.64 7.60 -0.93
N SER A 36 5.17 7.76 0.28
CA SER A 36 5.71 6.70 1.13
C SER A 36 4.66 6.07 2.06
N VAL A 37 3.41 6.49 1.93
CA VAL A 37 2.27 5.98 2.68
C VAL A 37 1.07 5.80 1.75
N ILE A 38 0.50 4.60 1.73
CA ILE A 38 -0.70 4.27 0.97
C ILE A 38 -1.73 3.59 1.86
N SER A 39 -2.97 3.57 1.37
CA SER A 39 -4.06 2.79 1.96
C SER A 39 -4.73 1.98 0.86
N LEU A 40 -4.67 0.65 0.96
CA LEU A 40 -5.35 -0.27 0.04
C LEU A 40 -6.74 -0.62 0.55
N CYS A 41 -7.78 -0.52 -0.28
CA CYS A 41 -9.12 -0.97 0.13
C CYS A 41 -9.10 -2.48 0.34
N ARG A 42 -9.57 -2.92 1.51
CA ARG A 42 -9.83 -4.33 1.83
C ARG A 42 -11.32 -4.66 1.74
N CYS A 43 -12.12 -3.71 1.27
CA CYS A 43 -13.57 -3.74 1.32
C CYS A 43 -14.20 -4.78 0.36
N GLY A 44 -13.51 -5.11 -0.75
CA GLY A 44 -13.98 -6.13 -1.69
C GLY A 44 -15.23 -5.77 -2.50
N HIS A 45 -15.60 -4.50 -2.57
CA HIS A 45 -16.71 -3.98 -3.38
C HIS A 45 -16.20 -3.05 -4.47
#